data_AF-A0A7V5SIZ4-F1
#
_entry.id   AF-A0A7V5SIZ4-F1
#
_cell.length_a   1.000
_cell.length_b   1.000
_cell.length_c   1.000
_cell.angle_alpha   90.00
_cell.angle_beta   90.00
_cell.angle_gamma   90.00
#
_symmetry.space_group_name_H-M   'P 1'
#
loop_
_entity.id
_entity.type
_entity.pdbx_description
1 polymer ?
#
loop_
_entity_poly.entity_id
_entity_poly.type
_entity_poly.pdbx_seq_one_letter_code
_entity_poly.pdbx_strand_id
1 'polypeptide(L)'
;MYLRSLWVTASLFFCFLAASPGQAQLNLGIGLCYGSDIEKPGVDLRGYYLTSPTLRFVTNFHYFFTKSGHTFWTLDGNAHYIFYEHRRQQRLYGIFGLQYAHESVDIGIG
;
A
#
# COMPACT_ATOMS: atom_id res chain seq x y z
N MET A 1 28.10 -10.48 -8.98
CA MET A 1 27.58 -10.16 -10.32
C MET A 1 26.09 -9.76 -10.35
N TYR A 2 25.28 -10.10 -9.34
CA TYR A 2 23.83 -9.80 -9.32
C TYR A 2 23.43 -8.38 -8.86
N LEU A 3 24.23 -7.72 -8.02
CA LEU A 3 23.85 -6.42 -7.44
C LEU A 3 23.79 -5.29 -8.49
N ARG A 4 24.68 -5.31 -9.49
CA ARG A 4 24.71 -4.32 -10.58
C ARG A 4 23.53 -4.51 -11.56
N SER A 5 23.06 -5.75 -11.73
CA SER A 5 21.86 -6.07 -12.52
C SER A 5 20.59 -5.55 -11.86
N LEU A 6 20.50 -5.62 -10.52
CA LEU A 6 19.33 -5.19 -9.75
C LEU A 6 19.03 -3.69 -9.92
N TRP A 7 20.07 -2.85 -9.87
CA TRP A 7 19.95 -1.40 -10.09
C TRP A 7 19.53 -1.06 -11.51
N VAL A 8 20.05 -1.79 -12.51
CA VAL A 8 19.68 -1.59 -13.92
C VAL A 8 18.24 -2.02 -14.16
N THR A 9 17.81 -3.15 -13.59
CA THR A 9 16.40 -3.59 -13.67
C THR A 9 15.45 -2.67 -12.93
N ALA A 10 15.83 -2.16 -11.75
CA ALA A 10 15.02 -1.20 -11.00
C ALA A 10 14.88 0.13 -11.75
N SER A 11 15.96 0.63 -12.35
CA SER A 11 15.94 1.84 -13.18
C SER A 11 15.14 1.66 -14.46
N LEU A 12 15.23 0.50 -15.13
CA LEU A 12 14.41 0.19 -16.31
C LEU A 12 12.93 0.08 -15.97
N PHE A 13 12.58 -0.52 -14.82
CA PHE A 13 11.21 -0.56 -14.33
C PHE A 13 10.67 0.85 -14.02
N PHE A 14 11.50 1.72 -13.43
CA PHE A 14 11.15 3.11 -13.15
C PHE A 14 10.98 3.95 -14.43
N CYS A 15 11.81 3.73 -15.46
CA CYS A 15 11.67 4.38 -16.75
C CYS A 15 10.41 3.92 -17.53
N PHE A 16 10.03 2.65 -17.42
CA PHE A 16 8.79 2.16 -18.04
C PHE A 16 7.53 2.75 -17.39
N LEU A 17 7.58 3.03 -16.08
CA LEU A 17 6.51 3.73 -15.37
C LEU A 17 6.37 5.21 -15.76
N ALA A 18 7.45 5.83 -16.27
CA ALA A 18 7.47 7.26 -16.63
C ALA A 18 6.88 7.56 -18.03
N ALA A 19 6.59 6.55 -18.85
CA ALA A 19 6.24 6.71 -20.26
C ALA A 19 4.77 6.42 -20.60
N SER A 20 3.81 6.89 -19.79
CA SER A 20 2.38 6.83 -20.15
C SER A 20 1.82 8.24 -20.42
N PRO A 21 1.35 8.54 -21.65
CA PRO A 21 0.60 9.76 -21.94
C PRO A 21 -0.84 9.58 -21.48
N GLY A 22 -1.05 9.68 -20.17
CA GLY A 22 -2.38 9.56 -19.57
C GLY A 22 -2.33 9.75 -18.07
N GLN A 23 -2.27 11.02 -17.61
CA GLN A 23 -2.55 11.51 -16.24
C GLN A 23 -2.34 10.51 -15.09
N ALA A 24 -1.21 9.80 -15.08
CA ALA A 24 -0.91 8.87 -14.00
C ALA A 24 -0.42 9.68 -12.81
N GLN A 25 -1.29 9.89 -11.82
CA GLN A 25 -0.96 10.65 -10.63
C GLN A 25 -0.61 9.68 -9.50
N LEU A 26 0.64 9.78 -9.03
CA LEU A 26 1.08 9.12 -7.81
C LEU A 26 0.85 10.07 -6.62
N ASN A 27 0.08 9.62 -5.64
CA ASN A 27 -0.08 10.33 -4.37
C ASN A 27 0.42 9.43 -3.22
N LEU A 28 1.12 10.02 -2.27
CA LEU A 28 1.57 9.36 -1.06
C LEU A 28 0.92 10.02 0.16
N GLY A 29 0.57 9.23 1.15
CA GLY A 29 0.02 9.69 2.43
C GLY A 29 0.59 8.89 3.57
N ILE A 30 0.77 9.53 4.72
CA ILE A 30 1.10 8.87 5.98
C ILE A 30 -0.03 9.13 6.97
N GLY A 31 -0.26 8.19 7.88
CA GLY A 31 -1.36 8.27 8.83
C GLY A 31 -1.12 7.46 10.09
N LEU A 32 -2.11 7.54 10.98
CA LEU A 32 -2.22 6.69 12.15
C LEU A 32 -3.32 5.65 11.89
N CYS A 33 -3.09 4.42 12.32
CA CYS A 33 -4.06 3.35 12.24
C CYS A 33 -4.24 2.66 13.60
N TYR A 34 -5.34 1.93 13.76
CA TYR A 34 -5.61 1.11 14.94
C TYR A 34 -6.03 -0.28 14.50
N GLY A 35 -5.32 -1.29 14.95
CA GLY A 35 -5.60 -2.68 14.59
C GLY A 35 -6.57 -3.25 15.61
N SER A 36 -7.83 -3.41 15.23
CA SER A 36 -8.88 -3.90 16.15
C SER A 36 -8.57 -5.30 16.70
N ASP A 37 -7.99 -6.17 15.88
CA ASP A 37 -7.72 -7.56 16.27
C ASP A 37 -6.55 -7.69 17.26
N ILE A 38 -5.59 -6.77 17.21
CA ILE A 38 -4.41 -6.75 18.10
C ILE A 38 -4.52 -5.68 19.20
N GLU A 39 -5.55 -4.84 19.14
CA GLU A 39 -5.82 -3.71 20.03
C GLU A 39 -4.66 -2.72 20.17
N LYS A 40 -3.90 -2.49 19.09
CA LYS A 40 -2.72 -1.60 19.09
C LYS A 40 -2.84 -0.43 18.11
N PRO A 41 -2.37 0.77 18.51
CA PRO A 41 -2.14 1.85 17.56
C PRO A 41 -0.95 1.51 16.66
N GLY A 42 -0.90 2.15 15.51
CA GLY A 42 0.13 2.00 14.52
C GLY A 42 0.23 3.21 13.60
N VAL A 43 1.13 3.10 12.63
CA VAL A 43 1.31 4.06 11.55
C VAL A 43 1.02 3.38 10.22
N ASP A 44 0.48 4.13 9.27
CA ASP A 44 0.29 3.67 7.91
C ASP A 44 1.01 4.55 6.89
N LEU A 45 1.54 3.90 5.86
CA LEU A 45 2.02 4.51 4.64
C LEU A 45 1.11 4.06 3.50
N ARG A 46 0.58 5.01 2.75
CA ARG A 46 -0.39 4.79 1.69
C ARG A 46 0.08 5.37 0.37
N GLY A 47 0.11 4.54 -0.66
CA GLY A 47 0.33 4.94 -2.04
C GLY A 47 -0.94 4.82 -2.86
N TYR A 48 -1.24 5.85 -3.63
CA TYR A 48 -2.30 5.85 -4.63
C TYR A 48 -1.69 6.00 -6.01
N TYR A 49 -2.00 5.07 -6.91
CA TYR A 49 -1.66 5.16 -8.31
C TYR A 49 -2.94 5.25 -9.15
N LEU A 50 -3.17 6.41 -9.75
CA LEU A 50 -4.34 6.64 -10.61
C LEU A 50 -3.98 6.23 -12.03
N THR A 51 -4.53 5.14 -12.53
CA THR A 51 -4.31 4.69 -13.92
C THR A 51 -5.34 5.29 -14.88
N SER A 52 -6.56 5.54 -14.41
CA SER A 52 -7.67 6.10 -15.21
C SER A 52 -8.68 6.81 -14.31
N PRO A 53 -9.62 7.61 -14.85
CA PRO A 53 -10.66 8.27 -14.04
C PRO A 53 -11.49 7.29 -13.20
N THR A 54 -11.71 6.07 -13.71
CA THR A 54 -12.57 5.04 -13.12
C THR A 54 -11.81 3.97 -12.34
N LEU A 55 -10.48 3.90 -12.43
CA LEU A 55 -9.67 2.86 -11.80
C LEU A 55 -8.49 3.45 -11.05
N ARG A 56 -8.37 3.09 -9.77
CA ARG A 56 -7.29 3.52 -8.88
C ARG A 56 -6.70 2.33 -8.15
N PHE A 57 -5.39 2.18 -8.19
CA PHE A 57 -4.67 1.23 -7.35
C PHE A 57 -4.23 1.91 -6.05
N VAL A 58 -4.35 1.20 -4.95
CA VAL A 58 -4.01 1.67 -3.61
C VAL A 58 -3.16 0.61 -2.93
N THR A 59 -1.99 0.99 -2.45
CA THR A 59 -1.10 0.14 -1.67
C THR A 59 -0.98 0.71 -0.27
N ASN A 60 -1.29 -0.07 0.77
CA ASN A 60 -1.08 0.37 2.15
C ASN A 60 -0.07 -0.53 2.84
N PHE A 61 0.80 0.07 3.64
CA PHE A 61 1.63 -0.64 4.59
C PHE A 61 1.28 -0.14 5.99
N HIS A 62 0.90 -1.06 6.86
CA HIS A 62 0.56 -0.75 8.25
C HIS A 62 1.58 -1.39 9.18
N TYR A 63 2.13 -0.61 10.11
CA TYR A 63 3.02 -1.11 11.15
C TYR A 63 2.41 -0.78 12.51
N PHE A 64 2.27 -1.81 13.36
CA PHE A 64 1.60 -1.66 14.65
C PHE A 64 2.60 -1.70 15.80
N PHE A 65 2.36 -0.85 16.81
CA PHE A 65 3.21 -0.75 17.99
C PHE A 65 2.86 -1.85 19.00
N THR A 66 3.32 -3.06 18.71
CA THR A 66 3.17 -4.26 19.53
C THR A 66 4.12 -4.26 20.74
N LYS A 67 3.88 -5.15 21.71
CA LYS A 67 4.75 -5.31 22.89
C LYS A 67 6.11 -5.92 22.47
N SER A 68 7.15 -5.71 23.26
CA SER A 68 8.48 -6.28 23.02
C SER A 68 8.41 -7.78 22.74
N GLY A 69 9.11 -8.22 21.70
CA GLY A 69 9.10 -9.63 21.25
C GLY A 69 7.93 -9.99 20.33
N HIS A 70 6.99 -9.09 20.04
CA HIS A 70 5.98 -9.27 19.00
C HIS A 70 6.17 -8.22 17.91
N THR A 71 6.09 -8.62 16.65
CA THR A 71 6.03 -7.71 15.50
C THR A 71 4.80 -8.03 14.68
N PHE A 72 3.99 -7.01 14.36
CA PHE A 72 2.85 -7.17 13.48
C PHE A 72 2.79 -6.04 12.45
N TRP A 73 2.71 -6.42 11.18
CA TRP A 73 2.54 -5.49 10.07
C TRP A 73 1.68 -6.10 8.97
N THR A 74 1.03 -5.24 8.19
CA THR A 74 0.24 -5.67 7.02
C THR A 74 0.67 -4.92 5.78
N LEU A 75 0.51 -5.58 4.64
CA LEU A 75 0.66 -5.01 3.32
C LEU A 75 -0.62 -5.28 2.52
N ASP A 76 -1.23 -4.21 2.04
CA ASP A 76 -2.49 -4.23 1.32
C ASP A 76 -2.29 -3.79 -0.12
N GLY A 77 -2.83 -4.56 -1.05
CA GLY A 77 -2.93 -4.21 -2.46
C GLY A 77 -4.39 -4.17 -2.88
N ASN A 78 -4.92 -2.97 -3.13
CA ASN A 78 -6.32 -2.72 -3.44
C ASN A 78 -6.49 -2.05 -4.80
N ALA A 79 -7.59 -2.36 -5.48
CA ALA A 79 -8.08 -1.70 -6.67
C ALA A 79 -9.47 -1.13 -6.38
N HIS A 80 -9.63 0.17 -6.59
CA HIS A 80 -10.89 0.88 -6.43
C HIS A 80 -11.48 1.13 -7.82
N TYR A 81 -12.63 0.53 -8.12
CA TYR A 81 -13.38 0.79 -9.35
C TYR A 81 -14.52 1.76 -9.07
N ILE A 82 -14.54 2.89 -9.76
CA ILE A 82 -15.47 3.99 -9.51
C ILE A 82 -16.63 3.90 -10.48
N PHE A 83 -17.80 3.55 -9.95
CA PHE A 83 -19.05 3.43 -10.70
C PHE A 83 -19.67 4.78 -10.99
N TYR A 84 -19.57 5.70 -10.03
CA TYR A 84 -20.20 7.00 -10.11
C TYR A 84 -19.39 8.05 -9.34
N GLU A 85 -19.23 9.22 -9.94
CA GLU A 85 -18.60 10.38 -9.33
C GLU A 85 -19.39 11.63 -9.68
N HIS A 86 -20.05 12.23 -8.69
CA HIS A 86 -20.73 13.51 -8.89
C HIS A 86 -19.84 14.65 -8.42
N ARG A 87 -19.90 15.78 -9.14
CA ARG A 87 -19.02 16.95 -9.03
C ARG A 87 -18.58 17.23 -7.58
N ARG A 88 -17.39 16.70 -7.28
CA ARG A 88 -16.44 17.01 -6.21
C ARG A 88 -16.54 16.36 -4.83
N GLN A 89 -17.61 15.64 -4.43
CA GLN A 89 -17.64 15.10 -3.05
C GLN A 89 -18.29 13.73 -2.84
N GLN A 90 -18.97 13.18 -3.85
CA GLN A 90 -19.65 11.89 -3.70
C GLN A 90 -19.15 10.92 -4.75
N ARG A 91 -18.51 9.84 -4.29
CA ARG A 91 -17.96 8.80 -5.13
C ARG A 91 -18.47 7.45 -4.64
N LEU A 92 -19.16 6.73 -5.52
CA LEU A 92 -19.53 5.34 -5.30
C LEU A 92 -18.48 4.47 -5.99
N TYR A 93 -17.80 3.63 -5.23
CA TYR A 93 -16.75 2.77 -5.74
C TYR A 93 -16.77 1.41 -5.05
N GLY A 94 -16.43 0.38 -5.82
CA GLY A 94 -16.14 -0.95 -5.31
C GLY A 94 -14.66 -1.05 -4.98
N ILE A 95 -14.34 -1.84 -3.95
CA ILE A 95 -12.97 -2.17 -3.58
C ILE A 95 -12.79 -3.66 -3.80
N PHE A 96 -11.75 -4.02 -4.55
CA PHE A 96 -11.27 -5.39 -4.64
C PHE A 96 -9.81 -5.39 -4.23
N GLY A 97 -9.40 -6.30 -3.35
CA GLY A 97 -8.04 -6.27 -2.86
C GLY A 97 -7.63 -7.52 -2.12
N LEU A 98 -6.33 -7.59 -1.86
CA LEU A 98 -5.68 -8.64 -1.12
C LEU A 98 -4.87 -7.98 0.01
N GLN A 99 -4.94 -8.59 1.18
CA GLN A 99 -4.16 -8.22 2.34
C GLN A 99 -3.21 -9.37 2.70
N TYR A 100 -1.95 -9.03 2.92
CA TYR A 100 -0.97 -9.91 3.53
C TYR A 100 -0.67 -9.41 4.95
N ALA A 101 -0.90 -10.26 5.93
CA ALA A 101 -0.56 -9.98 7.33
C ALA A 101 0.66 -10.81 7.72
N HIS A 102 1.60 -10.18 8.42
CA HIS A 102 2.75 -10.84 8.99
C HIS A 102 2.79 -10.61 10.50
N GLU A 103 2.96 -11.70 11.22
CA GLU A 103 3.17 -11.70 12.65
C GLU A 103 4.43 -12.49 12.97
N SER A 104 5.26 -11.98 13.88
CA SER A 104 6.36 -12.73 14.48
C SER A 104 6.34 -12.60 15.99
N VAL A 105 6.69 -13.69 16.66
CA VAL A 105 6.77 -13.79 18.12
C VAL A 105 8.14 -14.37 18.48
N ASP A 106 8.91 -13.62 19.25
CA ASP A 106 10.16 -14.07 19.84
C ASP A 106 9.85 -14.77 21.17
N ILE A 107 9.78 -16.10 21.08
CA ILE A 107 9.75 -17.00 22.22
C ILE A 107 11.21 -17.24 22.61
N GLY A 108 11.69 -16.51 23.62
CA GLY A 108 13.06 -16.58 24.14
C GLY A 108 13.44 -17.92 24.77
N ILE A 109 13.37 -19.00 23.99
CA ILE A 109 13.97 -20.31 24.30
C ILE A 109 15.37 -20.29 23.69
N GLY A 110 16.32 -19.76 24.48
CA GLY A 110 17.76 -19.89 24.30
C GLY A 110 18.37 -20.54 25.53
#